data_AF-A0A0A7V850-F1
#
_entry.id   AF-A0A0A7V850-F1
#
_cell.length_a   1.000
_cell.length_b   1.000
_cell.length_c   1.000
_cell.angle_alpha   90.00
_cell.angle_beta   90.00
_cell.angle_gamma   90.00
#
_symmetry.space_group_name_H-M   'P 1'
#
loop_
_entity.id
_entity.type
_entity.pdbx_description
1 polymer ?
#
loop_
_entity_poly.entity_id
_entity_poly.type
_entity_poly.pdbx_seq_one_letter_code
_entity_poly.pdbx_strand_id
1 'polypeptide(L)'
;MFPDRCSVKQNGRDCVNPPEYVVEIVHNDDSYMVGITCEKHKDVVTVKIGELQKIGKIPEGTLEFQKLKAVGTDCVKGNPDDVLIQLD
;
A
#
# COMPACT_ATOMS: atom_id res chain seq x y z
N MET A 1 -11.20 -3.89 2.51
CA MET A 1 -11.47 -2.68 1.70
C MET A 1 -10.28 -1.75 1.85
N PHE A 2 -9.77 -1.19 0.76
CA PHE A 2 -8.77 -0.12 0.83
C PHE A 2 -9.45 1.19 1.27
N PRO A 3 -8.74 2.09 1.96
CA PRO A 3 -9.30 3.38 2.33
C PRO A 3 -9.54 4.25 1.09
N ASP A 4 -10.55 5.12 1.16
CA ASP A 4 -10.95 6.00 0.06
C ASP A 4 -9.93 7.10 -0.27
N ARG A 5 -8.93 7.30 0.60
CA ARG A 5 -7.97 8.41 0.51
C ARG A 5 -6.55 7.95 0.75
N CYS A 6 -5.62 8.60 0.07
CA CYS A 6 -4.20 8.37 0.25
C CYS A 6 -3.72 8.88 1.63
N SER A 7 -2.68 8.27 2.20
CA SER A 7 -2.23 8.55 3.58
C SER A 7 -1.42 9.85 3.72
N VAL A 8 -1.32 10.66 2.67
CA VAL A 8 -0.45 11.83 2.63
C VAL A 8 -1.20 13.08 3.06
N LYS A 9 -0.59 13.84 3.97
CA LYS A 9 -1.04 15.17 4.39
C LYS A 9 -0.05 16.22 3.91
N GLN A 10 -0.49 17.12 3.04
CA GLN A 10 0.35 18.18 2.48
C GLN A 10 -0.21 19.54 2.90
N ASN A 11 0.63 20.44 3.42
CA ASN A 11 0.21 21.77 3.90
C ASN A 11 -0.97 21.74 4.88
N GLY A 12 -1.01 20.73 5.76
CA GLY A 12 -2.07 20.58 6.75
C GLY A 12 -3.41 20.06 6.20
N ARG A 13 -3.49 19.74 4.89
CA ARG A 13 -4.68 19.19 4.25
C ARG A 13 -4.47 17.73 3.88
N ASP A 14 -5.46 16.91 4.18
CA ASP A 14 -5.47 15.51 3.81
C ASP A 14 -5.70 15.36 2.30
N CYS A 15 -4.94 14.46 1.68
CA CYS A 15 -5.14 14.04 0.30
C CYS A 15 -6.57 13.51 0.11
N VAL A 16 -7.26 14.02 -0.91
CA VAL A 16 -8.62 13.54 -1.27
C VAL A 16 -8.59 12.50 -2.38
N ASN A 17 -7.42 12.22 -2.94
CA ASN A 17 -7.28 11.25 -4.01
C ASN A 17 -7.28 9.81 -3.44
N PRO A 18 -7.89 8.85 -4.15
CA PRO A 18 -7.78 7.45 -3.79
C PRO A 18 -6.33 6.98 -3.89
N PRO A 19 -5.92 6.01 -3.07
CA PRO A 19 -4.60 5.40 -3.16
C PRO A 19 -4.48 4.55 -4.43
N GLU A 20 -3.33 4.61 -5.08
CA GLU A 20 -3.01 3.84 -6.29
C GLU A 20 -1.83 2.89 -6.07
N TYR A 21 -1.03 3.15 -5.03
CA TYR A 21 0.19 2.42 -4.72
C TYR A 21 0.27 2.07 -3.25
N VAL A 22 0.72 0.85 -2.97
CA VAL A 22 1.32 0.46 -1.69
C VAL A 22 2.78 0.88 -1.71
N VAL A 23 3.22 1.43 -0.59
CA VAL A 23 4.59 1.87 -0.37
C VAL A 23 5.22 0.88 0.59
N GLU A 24 6.28 0.22 0.15
CA GLU A 24 7.01 -0.76 0.94
C GLU A 24 8.49 -0.45 0.97
N ILE A 25 9.15 -0.91 2.03
CA ILE A 25 10.60 -0.87 2.14
C ILE A 25 11.09 -2.30 2.11
N VAL A 26 11.90 -2.60 1.12
CA VAL A 26 12.59 -3.88 0.96
C VAL A 26 13.93 -3.77 1.66
N HIS A 27 14.15 -4.63 2.67
CA HIS A 27 15.40 -4.74 3.40
C HIS A 27 15.82 -6.21 3.49
N ASN A 28 16.91 -6.55 2.80
CA ASN A 28 17.35 -7.93 2.58
C ASN A 28 16.25 -8.78 1.91
N ASP A 29 15.73 -9.79 2.60
CA ASP A 29 14.71 -10.73 2.12
C ASP A 29 13.30 -10.36 2.61
N ASP A 30 13.17 -9.34 3.45
CA ASP A 30 11.90 -8.89 4.03
C ASP A 30 11.41 -7.61 3.36
N SER A 31 10.08 -7.47 3.24
CA SER A 31 9.44 -6.22 2.87
C SER A 31 8.44 -5.76 3.92
N TYR A 32 8.45 -4.45 4.19
CA TYR A 32 7.61 -3.82 5.20
C TYR A 32 6.72 -2.79 4.53
N MET A 33 5.41 -2.96 4.64
CA MET A 33 4.46 -1.94 4.21
C MET A 33 4.52 -0.73 5.13
N VAL A 34 4.77 0.44 4.56
CA VAL A 34 4.89 1.70 5.31
C VAL A 34 3.68 2.61 5.10
N GLY A 35 2.99 2.47 3.96
CA GLY A 35 1.78 3.23 3.71
C GLY A 35 1.22 3.03 2.32
N ILE A 36 0.32 3.93 1.94
CA ILE A 36 -0.32 3.97 0.63
C ILE A 36 -0.33 5.41 0.10
N THR A 37 -0.15 5.56 -1.20
CA THR A 37 -0.09 6.86 -1.87
C THR A 37 -0.84 6.86 -3.19
N CYS A 38 -1.24 8.03 -3.65
CA CYS A 38 -1.63 8.25 -5.04
C CYS A 38 -0.39 8.60 -5.89
N GLU A 39 -0.53 8.55 -7.21
CA GLU A 39 0.56 8.88 -8.16
C GLU A 39 1.17 10.26 -7.87
N LYS A 40 0.33 11.27 -7.62
CA LYS A 40 0.76 12.66 -7.41
C LYS A 40 1.66 12.87 -6.20
N HIS A 41 1.62 11.99 -5.21
CA HIS A 41 2.37 12.13 -3.96
C HIS A 41 3.57 11.18 -3.86
N LYS A 42 3.91 10.44 -4.93
CA LYS A 42 5.08 9.55 -4.93
C LYS A 42 6.37 10.26 -4.54
N ASP A 43 6.71 11.37 -5.19
CA ASP A 43 7.94 12.12 -4.88
C ASP A 43 7.97 12.62 -3.43
N VAL A 44 6.85 13.11 -2.93
CA VAL A 44 6.73 13.61 -1.54
C VAL A 44 6.96 12.47 -0.55
N VAL A 45 6.39 11.30 -0.82
CA VAL A 45 6.59 10.10 0.01
C VAL A 45 8.04 9.63 -0.06
N THR A 46 8.64 9.57 -1.25
CA THR A 46 10.05 9.16 -1.42
C THR A 46 11.00 10.03 -0.61
N VAL A 47 10.84 11.35 -0.69
CA VAL A 47 11.64 12.29 0.11
C VAL A 47 11.39 12.04 1.59
N LYS A 48 10.13 11.90 2.00
CA LYS A 48 9.80 11.78 3.42
C LYS A 48 10.31 10.48 4.04
N ILE A 49 10.17 9.36 3.34
CA ILE A 49 10.68 8.07 3.79
C ILE A 49 12.21 8.11 3.85
N GLY A 50 12.88 8.71 2.85
CA GLY A 50 14.33 8.88 2.88
C GLY A 50 14.81 9.71 4.07
N GLU A 51 14.09 10.77 4.46
CA GLU A 51 14.37 11.51 5.70
C GLU A 51 14.18 10.63 6.95
N LEU A 52 13.12 9.83 6.99
CA LEU A 52 12.78 8.99 8.14
C LEU A 52 13.78 7.82 8.33
N GLN A 53 14.31 7.28 7.24
CA GLN A 53 15.40 6.30 7.27
C GLN A 53 16.68 6.92 7.81
N LYS A 54 17.06 8.13 7.36
CA LYS A 54 18.26 8.84 7.84
C LYS A 54 18.25 9.13 9.34
N ILE A 55 17.08 9.42 9.91
CA ILE A 55 16.93 9.66 11.36
C ILE A 55 16.72 8.35 12.16
N GLY A 56 16.75 7.19 11.51
CA GLY A 56 16.60 5.88 12.14
C GLY A 56 15.19 5.57 12.67
N LYS A 57 14.15 6.26 12.20
CA LYS A 57 12.76 5.97 12.60
C LYS A 57 12.14 4.81 11.81
N ILE A 58 12.68 4.53 10.63
CA ILE A 58 12.24 3.50 9.70
C ILE A 58 13.49 2.71 9.26
N PRO A 59 13.42 1.38 9.09
CA PRO A 59 14.55 0.60 8.61
C PRO A 59 15.08 1.12 7.28
N GLU A 60 16.41 1.14 7.15
CA GLU A 60 17.07 1.43 5.88
C GLU A 60 16.72 0.35 4.87
N GLY A 61 16.57 0.70 3.59
CA GLY A 61 16.15 -0.24 2.56
C GLY A 61 15.68 0.47 1.31
N THR A 62 15.39 -0.29 0.27
CA THR A 62 14.93 0.25 -1.01
C THR A 62 13.42 0.49 -0.94
N LEU A 63 13.01 1.71 -1.28
CA LEU A 63 11.60 2.06 -1.37
C LEU A 63 11.00 1.52 -2.68
N GLU A 64 9.96 0.71 -2.58
CA GLU A 64 9.21 0.21 -3.73
C GLU A 64 7.75 0.66 -3.70
N PHE A 65 7.19 0.84 -4.90
CA PHE A 65 5.80 1.26 -5.11
C PHE A 65 5.04 0.20 -5.89
N GLN A 66 4.29 -0.63 -5.19
CA GLN A 66 3.44 -1.64 -5.82
C GLN A 66 2.07 -1.07 -6.16
N LYS A 67 1.64 -1.23 -7.41
CA LYS A 67 0.31 -0.77 -7.84
C LYS A 67 -0.78 -1.58 -7.15
N LEU A 68 -1.73 -0.88 -6.53
CA LEU A 68 -2.89 -1.48 -5.90
C LEU A 68 -3.76 -2.21 -6.93
N LYS A 69 -4.06 -3.48 -6.64
CA LYS A 69 -5.03 -4.28 -7.39
C LYS A 69 -6.26 -4.48 -6.51
N ALA A 70 -7.42 -4.02 -6.98
CA ALA A 70 -8.67 -4.31 -6.31
C ALA A 70 -9.01 -5.79 -6.53
N VAL A 71 -9.06 -6.56 -5.44
CA VAL A 71 -9.55 -7.94 -5.46
C VAL A 71 -10.97 -7.90 -4.88
N GLY A 72 -11.96 -8.13 -5.74
CA GLY A 72 -13.31 -8.46 -5.32
C GLY A 72 -13.35 -9.94 -4.96
N THR A 73 -13.82 -10.26 -3.76
CA THR A 73 -14.13 -11.64 -3.39
C THR A 73 -15.63 -11.72 -3.17
N ASP A 74 -16.29 -12.61 -3.89
CA ASP A 74 -17.68 -12.96 -3.61
C ASP A 74 -17.73 -13.83 -2.34
N CYS A 75 -18.65 -13.50 -1.43
CA CYS A 75 -18.86 -14.30 -0.23
C CYS A 75 -19.63 -15.57 -0.63
N VAL A 76 -18.90 -16.65 -0.88
CA VAL A 76 -19.50 -17.95 -1.15
C VAL A 76 -19.90 -18.59 0.19
N LYS A 77 -21.20 -18.81 0.40
CA LYS A 77 -21.67 -19.62 1.54
C LYS A 77 -21.33 -21.07 1.23
N GLY A 78 -20.41 -21.65 2.00
CA GLY A 78 -20.06 -23.07 1.85
C GLY A 78 -21.21 -23.97 2.31
N ASN A 79 -22.20 -24.22 1.44
CA ASN A 79 -22.96 -25.46 1.54
C ASN A 79 -22.08 -26.60 0.99
N PRO A 80 -22.24 -27.84 1.48
CA PRO A 80 -21.46 -28.98 1.00
C PRO A 80 -21.66 -29.30 -0.50
N ASP A 81 -22.68 -28.72 -1.14
CA ASP A 81 -22.99 -28.81 -2.58
C ASP A 81 -22.54 -27.57 -3.38
N ASP A 82 -22.08 -26.50 -2.72
CA ASP A 82 -21.61 -25.29 -3.39
C ASP A 82 -20.17 -25.54 -3.90
N VAL A 83 -20.06 -25.67 -5.22
CA VAL A 83 -18.83 -25.91 -5.98
C VAL A 83 -17.72 -24.98 -5.50
N LEU A 84 -16.78 -25.54 -4.74
CA LEU A 84 -15.57 -24.86 -4.31
C LEU A 84 -14.79 -24.43 -5.56
N ILE A 85 -14.23 -23.22 -5.50
CA ILE A 85 -13.44 -22.58 -6.55
C ILE A 85 -12.50 -23.61 -7.19
N GLN A 86 -12.82 -24.02 -8.42
CA GLN A 86 -11.99 -24.92 -9.20
C GLN A 86 -10.91 -24.08 -9.89
N LEU A 87 -9.68 -24.23 -9.41
CA LEU A 87 -8.49 -23.72 -10.09
C LEU A 87 -8.11 -24.76 -11.15
N ASP A 88 -8.16 -24.38 -12.42
CA ASP A 88 -7.55 -25.13 -13.54
C ASP A 88 -6.03 -24.87 -13.58
#